data_AF-A0AAJ6NPZ1-F1
#
_entry.id   AF-A0AAJ6NPZ1-F1
#
_cell.length_a   1.000
_cell.length_b   1.000
_cell.length_c   1.000
_cell.angle_alpha   90.00
_cell.angle_beta   90.00
_cell.angle_gamma   90.00
#
_symmetry.space_group_name_H-M   'P 1'
#
loop_
_entity.id
_entity.type
_entity.pdbx_description
1 polymer ?
#
loop_
_entity_poly.entity_id
_entity_poly.type
_entity_poly.pdbx_seq_one_letter_code
_entity_poly.pdbx_strand_id
1 'polypeptide(L)'
;MKVETQFLTPTEIGRELEKLISKKISGIQVNRLLQEIKLQRKVANLWEPTVLGRELSVILPYIGKNKHSGFQVKWSTDVIVLLQYQIELDAD
;
A
#
# COMPACT_ATOMS: atom_id res chain seq x y z
N MET A 1 -25.26 1.36 -3.52
CA MET A 1 -24.32 0.37 -2.98
C MET A 1 -23.26 1.14 -2.20
N LYS A 2 -23.21 1.05 -0.86
CA LYS A 2 -22.11 1.64 -0.10
C LYS A 2 -20.90 0.73 -0.33
N VAL A 3 -19.92 1.19 -1.11
CA VAL A 3 -18.62 0.53 -1.14
C VAL A 3 -18.03 0.74 0.25
N GLU A 4 -18.02 -0.29 1.09
CA GLU A 4 -17.22 -0.23 2.31
C GLU A 4 -15.77 -0.17 1.86
N THR A 5 -15.14 0.99 2.02
CA THR A 5 -13.72 1.16 1.74
C THR A 5 -12.95 0.24 2.69
N GLN A 6 -12.44 -0.87 2.15
CA GLN A 6 -11.57 -1.77 2.88
C GLN A 6 -10.14 -1.24 2.84
N PHE A 7 -9.46 -1.30 3.98
CA PHE A 7 -8.08 -0.82 4.12
C PHE A 7 -7.12 -1.98 4.29
N LEU A 8 -6.12 -2.06 3.41
CA LEU A 8 -5.16 -3.15 3.33
C LEU A 8 -3.74 -2.69 3.67
N THR A 9 -2.97 -3.59 4.27
CA THR A 9 -1.53 -3.42 4.45
C THR A 9 -0.79 -3.61 3.12
N PRO A 10 0.45 -3.08 2.96
CA PRO A 10 1.24 -3.31 1.75
C PRO A 10 1.42 -4.80 1.40
N THR A 11 1.49 -5.67 2.40
CA THR A 11 1.57 -7.13 2.19
C THR A 11 0.28 -7.71 1.64
N GLU A 12 -0.88 -7.25 2.11
CA GLU A 12 -2.19 -7.69 1.59
C GLU A 12 -2.42 -7.18 0.17
N ILE A 13 -2.07 -5.92 -0.12
CA ILE A 13 -2.11 -5.36 -1.47
C ILE A 13 -1.25 -6.19 -2.44
N GLY A 14 -0.05 -6.59 -2.02
CA GLY A 14 0.83 -7.43 -2.84
C GLY A 14 0.20 -8.77 -3.22
N ARG A 15 -0.60 -9.36 -2.31
CA ARG A 15 -1.36 -10.60 -2.58
C ARG A 15 -2.52 -10.36 -3.54
N GLU A 16 -3.20 -9.22 -3.44
CA GLU A 16 -4.28 -8.88 -4.38
C GLU A 16 -3.71 -8.62 -5.78
N LEU A 17 -2.61 -7.88 -5.89
CA LEU A 17 -1.93 -7.68 -7.17
C LEU A 17 -1.45 -9.00 -7.78
N GLU A 18 -0.87 -9.90 -6.98
CA GLU A 18 -0.42 -11.22 -7.46
C GLU A 18 -1.53 -12.02 -8.16
N LYS A 19 -2.78 -11.95 -7.65
CA LYS A 19 -3.94 -12.59 -8.29
C LYS A 19 -4.29 -11.97 -9.64
N LEU A 20 -4.05 -10.68 -9.81
CA LEU A 20 -4.43 -9.92 -11.01
C LEU A 20 -3.38 -10.08 -12.11
N ILE A 21 -2.10 -9.99 -11.77
CA ILE A 21 -1.00 -9.95 -12.75
C ILE A 21 -0.18 -11.25 -12.82
N SER A 22 -0.60 -12.30 -12.11
CA SER A 22 0.08 -13.60 -12.05
C SER A 22 1.59 -13.53 -11.69
N LYS A 23 1.98 -12.51 -10.93
CA LYS A 23 3.35 -12.23 -10.53
C LYS A 23 3.41 -11.84 -9.06
N LYS A 24 4.28 -12.52 -8.31
CA LYS A 24 4.45 -12.26 -6.87
C LYS A 24 4.96 -10.84 -6.62
N ILE A 25 4.24 -10.09 -5.80
CA ILE A 25 4.63 -8.75 -5.33
C ILE A 25 4.74 -8.76 -3.80
N SER A 26 5.95 -8.54 -3.30
CA SER A 26 6.18 -8.38 -1.86
C SER A 26 5.67 -7.04 -1.34
N GLY A 27 5.36 -6.96 -0.03
CA GLY A 27 5.00 -5.68 0.59
C GLY A 27 6.11 -4.62 0.51
N ILE A 28 7.38 -5.02 0.37
CA ILE A 28 8.49 -4.10 0.11
C ILE A 28 8.37 -3.48 -1.28
N GLN A 29 8.03 -4.28 -2.29
CA GLN A 29 7.78 -3.78 -3.65
C GLN A 29 6.56 -2.87 -3.70
N VAL A 30 5.46 -3.23 -3.02
CA VAL A 30 4.29 -2.34 -2.90
C VAL A 30 4.67 -1.00 -2.29
N ASN A 31 5.49 -0.99 -1.24
CA ASN A 31 5.96 0.26 -0.65
C ASN A 31 6.78 1.13 -1.61
N ARG A 32 7.57 0.51 -2.49
CA ARG A 32 8.32 1.24 -3.51
C ARG A 32 7.39 1.82 -4.59
N LEU A 33 6.45 1.01 -5.10
CA LEU A 33 5.47 1.48 -6.07
C LEU A 33 4.66 2.66 -5.54
N LEU A 34 4.13 2.56 -4.31
CA LEU A 34 3.43 3.66 -3.63
C LEU A 34 4.28 4.94 -3.51
N GLN A 35 5.60 4.80 -3.35
CA GLN A 35 6.52 5.92 -3.29
C GLN A 35 6.80 6.50 -4.69
N GLU A 36 6.95 5.65 -5.70
CA GLU A 36 7.15 6.02 -7.11
C GLU A 36 5.97 6.88 -7.60
N ILE A 37 4.74 6.46 -7.32
CA ILE A 37 3.50 7.21 -7.63
C ILE A 37 3.17 8.33 -6.62
N LYS A 38 4.12 8.70 -5.76
CA LYS A 38 4.04 9.83 -4.81
C LYS A 38 2.92 9.75 -3.76
N LEU A 39 2.35 8.58 -3.51
CA LEU A 39 1.37 8.39 -2.43
C LEU A 39 2.04 8.29 -1.05
N GLN A 40 3.28 7.81 -0.97
CA GLN A 40 4.03 7.80 0.29
C GLN A 40 5.47 8.26 0.15
N ARG A 41 6.11 8.51 1.28
CA ARG A 41 7.54 8.81 1.39
C ARG A 41 8.15 8.09 2.58
N LYS A 42 9.45 7.86 2.51
CA LYS A 42 10.22 7.32 3.63
C LYS A 42 10.79 8.47 4.46
N VAL A 43 10.45 8.54 5.74
CA VAL A 43 11.00 9.50 6.71
C VAL A 43 11.75 8.70 7.76
N ALA A 44 13.08 8.82 7.76
CA ALA A 44 13.98 7.96 8.52
C ALA A 44 13.67 6.47 8.28
N ASN A 45 13.14 5.77 9.28
CA ASN A 45 12.82 4.34 9.23
C ASN A 45 11.32 4.06 9.08
N LEU A 46 10.49 5.07 8.82
CA LEU A 46 9.04 4.96 8.73
C LEU A 46 8.52 5.33 7.35
N TRP A 47 7.40 4.71 6.96
CA TRP A 47 6.62 5.09 5.78
C TRP A 47 5.50 6.02 6.20
N GLU A 48 5.40 7.16 5.53
CA GLU A 48 4.37 8.16 5.79
C GLU A 48 3.59 8.48 4.50
N PRO A 49 2.25 8.56 4.55
CA PRO A 49 1.46 9.06 3.44
C PRO A 49 1.83 10.52 3.12
N THR A 50 1.96 10.85 1.84
CA THR A 50 2.01 12.23 1.36
C THR A 50 0.63 12.89 1.49
N VAL A 51 0.51 14.16 1.10
CA VAL A 51 -0.80 14.83 1.04
C VAL A 51 -1.79 14.04 0.17
N LEU A 52 -1.34 13.57 -1.01
CA LEU A 52 -2.15 12.73 -1.90
C LEU A 52 -2.46 11.37 -1.28
N GLY A 53 -1.47 10.74 -0.64
CA GLY A 53 -1.69 9.43 -0.02
C GLY A 53 -2.68 9.43 1.14
N ARG A 54 -2.85 10.56 1.84
CA ARG A 54 -3.79 10.66 2.98
C ARG A 54 -5.24 10.48 2.56
N GLU A 55 -5.60 10.81 1.32
CA GLU A 55 -6.96 10.61 0.81
C GLU A 55 -7.28 9.13 0.60
N LEU A 56 -6.25 8.30 0.41
CA LEU A 56 -6.35 6.88 0.13
C LEU A 56 -5.80 6.00 1.26
N SER A 57 -5.57 6.55 2.45
CA SER A 57 -4.97 5.80 3.56
C SER A 57 -5.56 6.13 4.91
N VAL A 58 -5.36 5.19 5.84
CA VAL A 58 -5.60 5.38 7.26
C VAL A 58 -4.36 4.95 8.03
N ILE A 59 -4.12 5.60 9.16
CA ILE A 59 -3.05 5.24 10.09
C ILE A 59 -3.72 4.61 11.31
N LEU A 60 -3.46 3.34 11.56
CA LEU A 60 -4.09 2.59 12.65
C LEU A 60 -3.03 2.09 13.64
N PRO A 61 -3.33 2.02 14.95
CA PRO A 61 -2.48 1.33 15.91
C PRO A 61 -2.27 -0.13 15.49
N TYR A 62 -1.03 -0.59 15.60
CA TYR A 62 -0.64 -1.97 15.31
C TYR A 62 0.21 -2.50 16.46
N ILE A 63 -0.07 -3.75 16.85
CA ILE A 63 0.74 -4.50 17.80
C ILE A 63 1.24 -5.75 17.08
N GLY A 64 2.54 -5.81 16.84
CA GLY A 64 3.21 -6.97 16.28
C GLY A 64 3.24 -8.13 17.26
N LYS A 65 3.34 -9.35 16.72
CA LYS A 65 3.41 -10.60 17.51
C LYS A 65 4.56 -10.63 18.53
N ASN A 66 5.59 -9.81 18.31
CA ASN A 66 6.75 -9.63 19.18
C ASN A 66 6.63 -8.44 20.16
N LYS A 67 5.41 -7.99 20.47
CA LYS A 67 5.12 -6.84 21.35
C LYS A 67 5.65 -5.48 20.87
N HIS A 68 6.15 -5.37 19.63
CA HIS A 68 6.37 -4.05 19.04
C HIS A 68 5.03 -3.40 18.73
N SER A 69 4.73 -2.31 19.43
CA SER A 69 3.57 -1.47 19.16
C SER A 69 4.00 -0.24 18.38
N GLY A 70 3.10 0.25 17.52
CA GLY A 70 3.32 1.44 16.71
C GLY A 70 2.10 1.76 15.88
N PHE A 71 2.32 2.52 14.82
CA PHE A 71 1.29 2.86 13.86
C PHE A 71 1.61 2.23 12.52
N GLN A 72 0.59 1.72 11.85
CA GLN A 72 0.69 1.13 10.52
C GLN A 72 -0.21 1.90 9.55
N VAL A 73 0.37 2.28 8.41
CA VAL A 73 -0.39 2.80 7.28
C VAL A 73 -1.10 1.64 6.59
N LYS A 74 -2.41 1.79 6.36
CA LYS A 74 -3.20 0.93 5.48
C LYS A 74 -3.81 1.77 4.36
N TRP A 75 -4.04 1.15 3.22
CA TRP A 75 -4.46 1.82 1.98
C TRP A 75 -5.81 1.33 1.51
N SER A 76 -6.62 2.23 0.96
CA SER A 76 -7.85 1.88 0.24
C SER A 76 -7.55 0.87 -0.84
N THR A 77 -8.48 -0.05 -1.10
CA THR A 77 -8.44 -0.96 -2.24
C THR A 77 -8.31 -0.24 -3.58
N ASP A 78 -8.70 1.04 -3.68
CA ASP A 78 -8.56 1.85 -4.91
C ASP A 78 -7.11 1.98 -5.37
N VAL A 79 -6.16 1.90 -4.44
CA VAL A 79 -4.73 1.92 -4.75
C VAL A 79 -4.31 0.72 -5.62
N ILE A 80 -5.00 -0.42 -5.53
CA ILE A 80 -4.68 -1.61 -6.33
C ILE A 80 -4.73 -1.28 -7.83
N VAL A 81 -5.75 -0.53 -8.26
CA VAL A 81 -5.91 -0.12 -9.67
C VAL A 81 -4.77 0.81 -10.09
N LEU A 82 -4.39 1.76 -9.23
CA LEU A 82 -3.29 2.69 -9.51
C LEU A 82 -1.94 1.96 -9.64
N LEU A 83 -1.67 1.00 -8.75
CA LEU A 83 -0.42 0.24 -8.77
C LEU A 83 -0.38 -0.74 -9.94
N GLN A 84 -1.50 -1.39 -10.29
CA GLN A 84 -1.59 -2.23 -11.47
C GLN A 84 -1.24 -1.42 -12.73
N TYR A 85 -1.85 -0.24 -12.90
CA TYR A 85 -1.57 0.64 -14.03
C TYR A 85 -0.09 1.05 -14.10
N GLN A 86 0.52 1.40 -12.97
CA GLN A 86 1.95 1.73 -12.93
C GLN A 86 2.83 0.54 -13.34
N ILE A 87 2.51 -0.68 -12.87
CA ILE A 87 3.27 -1.88 -13.23
C ILE A 87 3.18 -2.19 -14.73
N GLU A 88 2.01 -1.99 -15.32
CA GLU A 88 1.78 -2.19 -16.75
C GLU A 88 2.55 -1.15 -17.58
N LEU A 89 2.56 0.12 -17.14
CA LEU A 89 3.36 1.18 -17.78
C LEU A 89 4.87 0.93 -17.75
N ASP A 90 5.40 0.36 -16.67
CA ASP A 90 6.84 0.07 -16.55
C ASP A 90 7.27 -1.21 -17.32
N ALA A 91 6.32 -1.94 -17.91
CA ALA A 91 6.59 -3.13 -18.71
C ALA A 91 6.78 -2.86 -20.21
N ASP A 92 6.44 -1.65 -20.67
CA ASP A 92 6.62 -1.15 -22.03
C ASP A 92 7.95 -0.38 -22.20
#